data_AF-A0A1T4UUR5-F1
#
_entry.id   AF-A0A1T4UUR5-F1
#
_cell.length_a   1.000
_cell.length_b   1.000
_cell.length_c   1.000
_cell.angle_alpha   90.00
_cell.angle_beta   90.00
_cell.angle_gamma   90.00
#
_symmetry.space_group_name_H-M   'P 1'
#
loop_
_entity.id
_entity.type
_entity.pdbx_description
1 polymer ?
#
loop_
_entity_poly.entity_id
_entity_poly.type
_entity_poly.pdbx_seq_one_letter_code
_entity_poly.pdbx_strand_id
1 'polypeptide(L)'
;MRVSIQQIKDELMRHVNEHTSYNADFDSVEDAINHYTKDLHNEINDFHTLTQEDIDNQNKQYSNDYLFGAKVGDLVWAGDSEVFLSLSNIEDCLRDADERMNDDYNAISDIARYVKFYLIAAQL
;
A
#
# COMPACT_ATOMS: atom_id res chain seq x y z
N MET A 1 1.85 14.46 1.72
CA MET A 1 0.55 15.17 1.61
C MET A 1 -0.51 14.14 1.94
N ARG A 2 -1.36 14.33 2.95
CA ARG A 2 -2.31 13.27 3.33
C ARG A 2 -3.33 12.97 2.23
N VAL A 3 -3.59 11.69 1.99
CA VAL A 3 -4.58 11.22 1.02
C VAL A 3 -5.95 11.13 1.71
N SER A 4 -6.97 11.68 1.07
CA SER A 4 -8.34 11.66 1.59
C SER A 4 -9.08 10.36 1.26
N ILE A 5 -10.08 10.02 2.08
CA ILE A 5 -11.02 8.91 1.83
C ILE A 5 -11.63 8.98 0.43
N GLN A 6 -12.04 10.18 0.00
CA GLN A 6 -12.68 10.34 -1.31
C GLN A 6 -11.70 10.04 -2.46
N GLN A 7 -10.45 10.48 -2.36
CA GLN A 7 -9.43 10.18 -3.36
C GLN A 7 -9.17 8.66 -3.48
N ILE A 8 -9.13 7.95 -2.36
CA ILE A 8 -8.94 6.49 -2.35
C ILE A 8 -10.15 5.81 -3.00
N LYS A 9 -11.37 6.21 -2.62
CA LYS A 9 -12.61 5.66 -3.19
C LYS A 9 -12.70 5.89 -4.69
N ASP A 10 -12.38 7.12 -5.14
CA ASP A 10 -12.37 7.47 -6.56
C ASP A 10 -11.35 6.64 -7.33
N GLU A 11 -10.16 6.40 -6.75
CA GLU A 11 -9.12 5.60 -7.40
C GLU A 11 -9.49 4.11 -7.47
N LEU A 12 -10.05 3.53 -6.39
CA LEU A 12 -10.60 2.17 -6.42
C LEU A 12 -11.65 2.01 -7.53
N MET A 13 -12.60 2.93 -7.59
CA MET A 13 -13.69 2.89 -8.57
C MET A 13 -13.23 3.00 -10.03
N ARG A 14 -12.04 3.55 -10.31
CA ARG A 14 -11.49 3.60 -11.68
C ARG A 14 -11.11 2.23 -12.23
N HIS A 15 -10.74 1.31 -11.35
CA HIS A 15 -10.24 -0.02 -11.72
C HIS A 15 -11.28 -1.12 -11.52
N VAL A 16 -12.32 -0.85 -10.73
CA VAL A 16 -13.47 -1.75 -10.55
C VAL A 16 -14.32 -1.79 -11.81
N ASN A 17 -14.69 -3.00 -12.24
CA ASN A 17 -15.57 -3.24 -13.39
C ASN A 17 -16.57 -4.37 -13.08
N GLU A 18 -17.39 -4.74 -14.06
CA GLU A 18 -18.45 -5.75 -13.91
C GLU A 18 -17.94 -7.19 -13.64
N HIS A 19 -16.66 -7.44 -13.89
CA HIS A 19 -15.99 -8.70 -13.61
C HIS A 19 -15.19 -8.67 -12.30
N THR A 20 -15.17 -7.54 -11.59
CA THR A 20 -14.46 -7.44 -10.33
C THR A 20 -15.09 -8.36 -9.30
N SER A 21 -14.29 -9.29 -8.78
CA SER A 21 -14.70 -10.22 -7.74
C SER A 21 -14.38 -9.69 -6.34
N TYR A 22 -15.11 -10.15 -5.34
CA TYR A 22 -14.89 -9.86 -3.93
C TYR A 22 -14.90 -11.16 -3.13
N ASN A 23 -14.25 -11.17 -1.97
CA ASN A 23 -14.19 -12.36 -1.11
C ASN A 23 -15.56 -12.62 -0.46
N ALA A 24 -15.73 -13.81 0.12
CA ALA A 24 -16.99 -14.19 0.77
C ALA A 24 -17.32 -13.42 2.07
N ASP A 25 -16.41 -12.57 2.55
CA ASP A 25 -16.63 -11.74 3.74
C ASP A 25 -17.42 -10.46 3.43
N PHE A 26 -17.59 -10.14 2.15
CA PHE A 26 -18.41 -9.00 1.72
C PHE A 26 -19.71 -9.47 1.07
N ASP A 27 -20.78 -8.70 1.26
CA ASP A 27 -22.08 -8.95 0.63
C ASP A 27 -22.15 -8.36 -0.79
N SER A 28 -21.32 -7.35 -1.09
CA SER A 28 -21.28 -6.66 -2.38
C SER A 28 -19.90 -6.05 -2.68
N VAL A 29 -19.67 -5.71 -3.96
CA VAL A 29 -18.51 -4.91 -4.38
C VAL A 29 -18.49 -3.55 -3.66
N GLU A 30 -19.64 -2.92 -3.42
CA GLU A 30 -19.71 -1.64 -2.73
C GLU A 30 -19.27 -1.74 -1.27
N ASP A 31 -19.67 -2.81 -0.58
CA ASP A 31 -19.22 -3.08 0.80
C ASP A 31 -17.72 -3.29 0.85
N ALA A 32 -17.17 -4.04 -0.10
CA ALA A 32 -15.74 -4.25 -0.24
C ALA A 32 -15.00 -2.93 -0.52
N ILE A 33 -15.48 -2.07 -1.43
CA ILE A 33 -14.90 -0.74 -1.69
C ILE A 33 -14.88 0.09 -0.41
N ASN A 34 -15.99 0.14 0.34
CA ASN A 34 -16.09 0.94 1.55
C ASN A 34 -15.17 0.41 2.67
N HIS A 35 -14.98 -0.91 2.75
CA HIS A 35 -14.01 -1.53 3.65
C HIS A 35 -12.57 -1.15 3.28
N TYR A 36 -12.13 -1.47 2.06
CA TYR A 36 -10.77 -1.17 1.61
C TYR A 36 -10.47 0.32 1.63
N THR A 37 -11.43 1.19 1.34
CA THR A 37 -11.22 2.65 1.43
C THR A 37 -10.78 3.07 2.84
N LYS A 38 -11.39 2.52 3.89
CA LYS A 38 -11.06 2.85 5.28
C LYS A 38 -9.70 2.30 5.68
N ASP A 39 -9.43 1.05 5.32
CA ASP A 39 -8.18 0.38 5.67
C ASP A 39 -7.00 1.05 4.98
N LEU A 40 -7.10 1.26 3.67
CA LEU A 40 -6.10 1.97 2.88
C LEU A 40 -5.88 3.40 3.37
N HIS A 41 -6.92 4.10 3.83
CA HIS A 41 -6.75 5.46 4.33
C HIS A 41 -5.83 5.52 5.54
N ASN A 42 -5.87 4.53 6.44
CA ASN A 42 -4.93 4.46 7.55
C ASN A 42 -3.56 4.06 7.03
N GLU A 43 -3.48 2.94 6.29
CA GLU A 43 -2.21 2.39 5.83
C GLU A 43 -1.39 3.39 5.00
N ILE A 44 -2.00 4.09 4.03
CA ILE A 44 -1.33 5.05 3.14
C ILE A 44 -0.85 6.27 3.93
N ASN A 45 -1.61 6.73 4.92
CA ASN A 45 -1.28 7.93 5.69
C ASN A 45 -0.32 7.66 6.87
N ASP A 46 -0.04 6.39 7.17
CA ASP A 46 0.92 5.96 8.19
C ASP A 46 2.35 5.78 7.64
N PHE A 47 2.56 6.04 6.34
CA PHE A 47 3.91 6.13 5.77
C PHE A 47 4.59 7.44 6.19
N HIS A 48 5.88 7.35 6.51
CA HIS A 48 6.72 8.50 6.79
C HIS A 48 8.07 8.38 6.09
N THR A 49 8.77 9.50 5.98
CA THR A 49 10.12 9.55 5.42
C THR A 49 11.12 9.02 6.44
N LEU A 50 11.89 8.02 6.03
CA LEU A 50 12.93 7.39 6.82
C LEU A 50 14.01 8.41 7.19
N THR A 51 14.18 8.62 8.49
CA THR A 51 15.24 9.44 9.05
C THR A 51 16.48 8.60 9.37
N GLN A 52 17.61 9.26 9.62
CA GLN A 52 18.80 8.55 10.12
C GLN A 52 18.53 7.91 11.49
N GLU A 53 17.69 8.54 12.31
CA GLU A 53 17.31 8.01 13.63
C GLU A 53 16.53 6.70 13.49
N ASP A 54 15.63 6.60 12.51
CA ASP A 54 14.87 5.36 12.24
C ASP A 54 15.78 4.22 11.83
N ILE A 55 16.75 4.48 10.93
CA ILE A 55 17.77 3.51 10.51
C ILE A 55 18.61 3.06 11.70
N ASP A 56 19.07 4.01 12.52
CA ASP A 56 19.91 3.74 13.68
C ASP A 56 19.16 2.95 14.76
N ASN A 57 17.87 3.22 14.97
CA ASN A 57 17.03 2.49 15.93
C ASN A 57 16.74 1.07 15.45
N GLN A 58 16.49 0.89 14.16
CA GLN A 58 16.25 -0.43 13.57
C GLN A 58 17.48 -1.33 13.59
N ASN A 59 18.66 -0.81 13.23
CA ASN A 59 19.92 -1.56 13.32
C ASN A 59 20.26 -1.97 14.77
N LYS A 60 19.70 -1.29 15.78
CA LYS A 60 19.85 -1.67 17.20
C LYS A 60 18.84 -2.74 17.63
N GLN A 61 17.62 -2.71 17.09
CA GLN A 61 16.53 -3.62 17.48
C GLN A 61 16.51 -4.94 16.70
N TYR A 62 16.87 -4.92 15.41
CA TYR A 62 16.81 -6.06 14.51
C TYR A 62 18.21 -6.40 13.97
N SER A 63 18.41 -7.64 13.50
CA SER A 63 19.67 -8.03 12.84
C SER A 63 19.94 -7.14 11.62
N ASN A 64 21.21 -6.77 11.42
CA ASN A 64 21.77 -5.82 10.43
C ASN A 64 21.25 -5.84 8.97
N ASP A 65 20.39 -6.78 8.57
CA ASP A 65 19.91 -6.95 7.20
C ASP A 65 18.45 -6.50 7.00
N TYR A 66 17.74 -6.10 8.06
CA TYR A 66 16.31 -5.78 7.98
C TYR A 66 15.99 -4.54 7.12
N LEU A 67 16.95 -3.62 7.02
CA LEU A 67 16.91 -2.42 6.17
C LEU A 67 18.01 -2.42 5.11
N PHE A 68 18.51 -3.59 4.70
CA PHE A 68 19.64 -3.66 3.76
C PHE A 68 19.33 -2.89 2.47
N GLY A 69 20.05 -1.78 2.26
CA GLY A 69 19.91 -0.92 1.08
C GLY A 69 19.02 0.32 1.25
N ALA A 70 18.33 0.49 2.38
CA ALA A 70 17.52 1.67 2.67
C ALA A 70 18.38 2.93 2.89
N LYS A 71 17.86 4.10 2.50
CA LYS A 71 18.55 5.39 2.60
C LYS A 71 17.66 6.42 3.30
N VAL A 72 18.30 7.38 3.97
CA VAL A 72 17.61 8.57 4.49
C VAL A 72 16.86 9.24 3.35
N GLY A 73 15.56 9.49 3.55
CA GLY A 73 14.67 10.03 2.52
C GLY A 73 13.74 9.00 1.86
N ASP A 74 13.98 7.70 2.03
CA ASP A 74 13.06 6.67 1.53
C ASP A 74 11.72 6.73 2.29
N LEU A 75 10.58 6.41 1.66
CA LEU A 75 9.31 6.24 2.37
C LEU A 75 9.25 4.85 3.00
N VAL A 76 8.87 4.76 4.27
CA VAL A 76 8.68 3.50 4.99
C VAL A 76 7.33 3.46 5.70
N TRP A 77 6.76 2.26 5.80
CA TRP A 77 5.56 1.99 6.60
C TRP A 77 5.96 1.67 8.04
N ALA A 78 5.39 2.38 9.02
CA ALA A 78 5.49 1.99 10.42
C ALA A 78 4.13 1.42 10.87
N GLY A 79 3.90 0.13 10.62
CA GLY A 79 2.79 -0.61 11.19
C GLY A 79 3.17 -1.36 12.48
N ASP A 80 2.17 -1.92 13.17
CA ASP A 80 2.32 -2.72 14.40
C ASP A 80 3.19 -3.98 14.22
N SER A 81 3.31 -4.47 12.99
CA SER A 81 4.34 -5.39 12.55
C SER A 81 5.37 -4.57 11.77
N GLU A 82 6.55 -4.36 12.34
CA GLU A 82 7.54 -3.35 11.95
C GLU A 82 8.19 -3.56 10.58
N VAL A 83 7.46 -3.87 9.50
CA VAL A 83 8.03 -4.14 8.17
C VAL A 83 8.29 -2.83 7.43
N PHE A 84 9.56 -2.46 7.35
CA PHE A 84 10.01 -1.31 6.57
C PHE A 84 10.15 -1.71 5.11
N LEU A 85 9.48 -0.98 4.21
CA LEU A 85 9.60 -1.14 2.77
C LEU A 85 10.31 0.09 2.22
N SER A 86 11.46 -0.07 1.57
CA SER A 86 12.16 1.03 0.88
C SER A 86 11.42 1.48 -0.39
N LEU A 87 11.81 2.62 -0.96
CA LEU A 87 11.24 3.11 -2.23
C LEU A 87 11.34 2.09 -3.37
N SER A 88 12.49 1.41 -3.50
CA SER A 88 12.65 0.33 -4.49
C SER A 88 11.61 -0.79 -4.31
N ASN A 89 11.24 -1.09 -3.05
CA ASN A 89 10.20 -2.08 -2.78
C ASN A 89 8.81 -1.56 -3.16
N ILE A 90 8.54 -0.26 -3.07
CA ILE A 90 7.27 0.34 -3.53
C ILE A 90 7.13 0.19 -5.05
N GLU A 91 8.18 0.46 -5.82
CA GLU A 91 8.18 0.27 -7.28
C GLU A 91 7.97 -1.21 -7.66
N ASP A 92 8.65 -2.12 -6.98
CA ASP A 92 8.47 -3.56 -7.18
C ASP A 92 7.06 -4.04 -6.80
N CYS A 93 6.53 -3.52 -5.69
CA CYS A 93 5.15 -3.82 -5.25
C CYS A 93 4.11 -3.27 -6.23
N LEU A 94 4.34 -2.08 -6.80
CA LEU A 94 3.44 -1.50 -7.79
C LEU A 94 3.42 -2.36 -9.06
N ARG A 95 4.58 -2.84 -9.51
CA ARG A 95 4.69 -3.76 -10.65
C ARG A 95 3.98 -5.09 -10.39
N ASP A 96 4.23 -5.74 -9.24
CA ASP A 96 3.54 -6.98 -8.83
C ASP A 96 2.03 -6.77 -8.74
N ALA A 97 1.57 -5.64 -8.21
CA ALA A 97 0.16 -5.34 -8.10
C ALA A 97 -0.50 -5.06 -9.47
N ASP A 98 0.18 -4.35 -10.37
CA ASP A 98 -0.31 -4.11 -11.74
C ASP A 98 -0.42 -5.41 -12.54
N GLU A 99 0.57 -6.31 -12.42
CA GLU A 99 0.53 -7.63 -13.04
C GLU A 99 -0.67 -8.45 -12.57
N ARG A 100 -0.95 -8.44 -11.25
CA ARG A 100 -2.11 -9.14 -10.66
C ARG A 100 -3.45 -8.54 -11.07
N MET A 101 -3.55 -7.21 -11.11
CA MET A 101 -4.78 -6.53 -11.49
C MET A 101 -5.16 -6.79 -12.96
N ASN A 102 -4.18 -7.04 -13.82
CA ASN A 102 -4.37 -7.36 -15.23
C ASN A 102 -4.51 -8.87 -15.52
N ASP A 103 -4.43 -9.74 -14.52
CA ASP A 103 -4.75 -11.16 -14.67
C ASP A 103 -6.28 -11.32 -14.87
N ASP A 104 -6.71 -12.41 -15.51
CA ASP A 104 -8.13 -12.64 -15.90
C ASP A 104 -9.11 -12.66 -14.69
N TYR A 105 -8.56 -12.66 -13.46
CA TYR A 105 -9.27 -12.59 -12.19
C TYR A 105 -9.01 -11.26 -11.47
N ASN A 106 -9.74 -10.21 -11.85
CA ASN A 106 -9.66 -8.91 -11.19
C ASN A 106 -10.34 -8.94 -9.80
N ALA A 107 -9.63 -9.35 -8.75
CA ALA A 107 -10.15 -9.29 -7.39
C ALA A 107 -9.99 -7.88 -6.81
N ILE A 108 -11.00 -7.39 -6.09
CA ILE A 108 -10.94 -6.06 -5.46
C ILE A 108 -9.77 -5.91 -4.48
N SER A 109 -9.29 -7.01 -3.90
CA SER A 109 -8.08 -7.02 -3.08
C SER A 109 -6.81 -6.66 -3.87
N ASP A 110 -6.70 -7.10 -5.12
CA ASP A 110 -5.56 -6.78 -5.98
C ASP A 110 -5.64 -5.33 -6.47
N ILE A 111 -6.84 -4.86 -6.80
CA ILE A 111 -7.11 -3.43 -7.05
C ILE A 111 -6.70 -2.59 -5.84
N ALA A 112 -7.13 -2.97 -4.63
CA ALA A 112 -6.80 -2.25 -3.40
C ALA A 112 -5.29 -2.21 -3.15
N ARG A 113 -4.58 -3.32 -3.40
CA ARG A 113 -3.11 -3.38 -3.34
C ARG A 113 -2.47 -2.43 -4.35
N TYR A 114 -2.94 -2.39 -5.60
CA TYR A 114 -2.44 -1.46 -6.61
C TYR A 114 -2.66 0.00 -6.19
N VAL A 115 -3.90 0.35 -5.83
CA VAL A 115 -4.27 1.70 -5.41
C VAL A 115 -3.44 2.18 -4.21
N LYS A 116 -3.16 1.28 -3.25
CA LYS A 116 -2.26 1.55 -2.12
C LYS A 116 -0.91 2.09 -2.61
N PHE A 117 -0.18 1.28 -3.38
CA PHE A 117 1.17 1.63 -3.80
C PHE A 117 1.19 2.79 -4.79
N TYR A 118 0.18 2.90 -5.66
CA TYR A 118 0.04 4.02 -6.58
C TYR A 118 -0.10 5.36 -5.83
N LEU A 119 -0.97 5.42 -4.82
CA LEU A 119 -1.20 6.65 -4.04
C LEU A 119 -0.05 6.96 -3.08
N ILE A 120 0.70 5.96 -2.62
CA ILE A 120 1.95 6.19 -1.88
C ILE A 120 3.01 6.79 -2.80
N ALA A 121 3.22 6.18 -3.98
CA ALA A 121 4.20 6.66 -4.95
C ALA A 121 3.89 8.09 -5.44
N ALA A 122 2.61 8.44 -5.61
CA ALA A 122 2.18 9.78 -6.01
C ALA A 122 2.42 10.89 -4.96
N GLN A 123 2.80 10.53 -3.73
CA GLN A 123 3.12 11.48 -2.66
C GLN A 123 4.61 11.84 -2.58
N LEU A 124 5.46 11.18 -3.37
CA LEU A 124 6.90 11.44 -3.51
C LEU A 124 7.16 12.65 -4.44
#